data_AF-A0A7X4Y0T6-F1
#
_entry.id   AF-A0A7X4Y0T6-F1
#
_cell.length_a   1.000
_cell.length_b   1.000
_cell.length_c   1.000
_cell.angle_alpha   90.00
_cell.angle_beta   90.00
_cell.angle_gamma   90.00
#
_symmetry.space_group_name_H-M   'P 1'
#
loop_
_entity.id
_entity.type
_entity.pdbx_description
1 polymer ?
#
loop_
_entity_poly.entity_id
_entity_poly.type
_entity_poly.pdbx_seq_one_letter_code
_entity_poly.pdbx_strand_id
1 'polypeptide(L)'
;MSLFYERQETADSVTITLKPHSLYLMLVMLAIWLGNDFLLKSASMAQIIMPIFIVFMVIRFFSLVRVQREVLVAMKQGRVTTQGSKFSFTNPFRYVIQKAQSSDS
;
A
#
# COMPACT_ATOMS: atom_id res chain seq x y z
N MET A 1 -8.99 -2.22 10.96
CA MET A 1 -8.54 -1.09 10.11
C MET A 1 -7.09 -1.33 9.69
N SER A 2 -6.81 -1.65 8.42
CA SER A 2 -5.45 -1.88 7.96
C SER A 2 -4.81 -0.57 7.49
N LEU A 3 -3.59 -0.31 7.97
CA LEU A 3 -2.79 0.89 7.66
C LEU A 3 -2.35 0.96 6.19
N PHE A 4 -2.36 -0.18 5.49
CA PHE A 4 -1.80 -0.31 4.14
C PHE A 4 -2.88 -0.44 3.07
N TYR A 5 -4.00 -1.07 3.42
CA TYR A 5 -5.10 -1.32 2.50
C TYR A 5 -6.42 -1.42 3.25
N GLU A 6 -7.51 -1.10 2.59
CA GLU A 6 -8.86 -1.35 3.07
C GLU A 6 -9.50 -2.41 2.19
N ARG A 7 -10.05 -3.46 2.81
CA ARG A 7 -10.82 -4.49 2.13
C ARG A 7 -12.27 -4.29 2.50
N GLN A 8 -13.10 -4.00 1.51
CA GLN A 8 -14.54 -3.98 1.65
C GLN A 8 -15.10 -5.15 0.85
N GLU A 9 -15.85 -6.01 1.52
CA GLU A 9 -16.46 -7.19 0.93
C GLU A 9 -17.97 -6.96 0.83
N THR A 10 -18.48 -7.06 -0.39
CA THR A 10 -19.89 -6.98 -0.74
C THR A 10 -20.36 -8.33 -1.28
N ALA A 11 -21.67 -8.49 -1.45
CA ALA A 11 -22.27 -9.70 -2.01
C ALA A 11 -21.67 -10.05 -3.39
N ASP A 12 -21.47 -9.03 -4.24
CA ASP A 12 -21.09 -9.23 -5.66
C ASP A 12 -19.62 -8.90 -5.96
N SER A 13 -18.93 -8.20 -5.05
CA SER A 13 -17.56 -7.73 -5.30
C SER A 13 -16.72 -7.58 -4.04
N VAL A 14 -15.41 -7.73 -4.21
CA VAL A 14 -14.41 -7.40 -3.20
C VAL A 14 -13.64 -6.18 -3.68
N THR A 15 -13.76 -5.07 -2.94
CA THR A 15 -13.02 -3.84 -3.23
C THR A 15 -11.81 -3.75 -2.32
N ILE A 16 -10.62 -3.68 -2.92
CA ILE A 16 -9.36 -3.49 -2.20
C ILE A 16 -8.84 -2.08 -2.52
N THR A 17 -8.89 -1.18 -1.55
CA THR A 17 -8.36 0.18 -1.67
C THR A 17 -6.97 0.25 -1.07
N LEU A 18 -5.95 0.60 -1.85
CA LEU A 18 -4.61 0.84 -1.29
C LEU A 18 -4.56 2.24 -0.67
N LYS A 19 -4.15 2.32 0.60
CA LYS A 19 -4.04 3.61 1.29
C LYS A 19 -2.68 4.24 0.99
N PRO A 20 -2.63 5.49 0.52
CA PRO A 20 -1.37 6.16 0.20
C PRO A 20 -0.59 6.61 1.45
N HIS A 21 -1.19 6.51 2.64
CA HIS A 21 -0.61 6.93 3.92
C HIS A 21 0.77 6.32 4.20
N SER A 22 0.97 5.04 3.89
CA SER A 22 2.28 4.38 4.07
C SER A 22 3.38 4.96 3.17
N LEU A 23 3.01 5.49 1.99
CA LEU A 23 3.92 6.16 1.08
C LEU A 23 4.27 7.55 1.58
N TYR A 24 3.29 8.31 2.09
CA TYR A 24 3.57 9.62 2.68
C TYR A 24 4.41 9.53 3.95
N LEU A 25 4.17 8.52 4.79
CA LEU A 25 5.02 8.26 5.95
C LEU A 25 6.48 8.03 5.54
N MET A 26 6.70 7.27 4.47
CA MET A 26 8.04 7.05 3.90
C MET A 26 8.68 8.35 3.43
N LEU A 27 7.92 9.22 2.76
CA LEU A 27 8.40 10.53 2.29
C LEU A 27 8.76 11.46 3.45
N VAL A 28 7.95 11.47 4.52
CA VAL A 28 8.23 12.24 5.74
C VAL A 28 9.51 11.73 6.40
N MET A 29 9.68 10.42 6.52
CA MET A 29 10.91 9.84 7.08
C MET A 29 12.15 10.17 6.26
N LEU A 30 12.02 10.17 4.93
CA LEU A 30 13.08 10.60 4.02
C LEU A 30 13.40 12.09 4.19
N ALA A 31 12.38 12.95 4.31
CA ALA A 31 12.56 14.39 4.50
C ALA A 31 13.23 14.72 5.86
N ILE A 32 12.84 14.03 6.93
CA ILE A 32 13.48 14.15 8.25
C ILE A 32 14.95 13.72 8.17
N TRP A 33 15.23 12.60 7.49
CA TRP A 33 16.59 12.13 7.30
C TRP A 33 17.44 13.13 6.51
N LEU A 34 16.94 13.61 5.37
CA LEU A 34 17.64 14.60 4.52
C LEU A 34 17.87 15.91 5.28
N GLY A 35 16.87 16.37 6.03
CA GLY A 35 16.96 17.58 6.85
C GLY A 35 18.00 17.46 7.95
N ASN A 36 18.07 16.31 8.64
CA ASN A 36 19.07 16.05 9.66
C ASN A 36 20.48 15.92 9.07
N ASP A 37 20.63 15.23 7.93
CA ASP A 37 21.92 15.08 7.26
C ASP A 37 22.46 16.43 6.76
N PHE A 38 21.57 17.26 6.19
CA PHE A 38 21.92 18.58 5.66
C PHE A 38 22.18 19.62 6.77
N LEU A 39 21.34 19.69 7.80
CA LEU A 39 21.41 20.73 8.84
C LEU A 39 22.35 20.38 9.99
N LEU A 40 22.33 19.12 10.45
CA LEU A 40 23.00 18.72 11.68
C LEU A 40 24.26 17.90 11.43
N LYS A 41 24.45 17.36 10.21
CA LYS A 41 25.53 16.40 9.85
C LYS A 41 25.72 15.30 10.90
N SER A 42 24.63 14.95 11.58
CA SER A 42 24.68 14.07 12.74
C SER A 42 24.63 12.63 12.27
N ALA A 43 25.79 11.99 12.18
CA ALA A 43 25.92 10.58 11.86
C ALA A 43 25.16 9.68 12.85
N SER A 44 24.99 10.13 14.10
CA SER A 44 24.33 9.39 15.18
C SER A 44 22.84 9.17 14.91
N MET A 45 22.14 10.15 14.32
CA MET A 45 20.71 9.99 14.02
C MET A 45 20.45 9.08 12.82
N ALA A 46 21.34 9.09 11.82
CA ALA A 46 21.25 8.17 10.70
C ALA A 46 21.31 6.70 11.14
N GLN A 47 22.12 6.39 12.17
CA GLN A 47 22.24 5.03 12.72
C GLN A 47 20.94 4.51 13.37
N ILE A 48 20.05 5.40 13.82
CA ILE A 48 18.75 5.00 14.40
C ILE A 48 17.65 5.02 13.35
N ILE A 49 17.60 6.05 12.50
CA ILE A 49 16.55 6.23 11.49
C ILE A 49 16.62 5.15 10.41
N MET A 50 17.83 4.80 9.95
CA MET A 50 18.02 3.82 8.87
C MET A 50 17.49 2.41 9.22
N PRO A 51 17.82 1.79 10.37
CA PRO A 51 17.26 0.48 10.71
C PRO A 51 15.73 0.52 10.89
N ILE A 52 15.18 1.58 11.47
CA ILE A 52 13.72 1.77 11.57
C ILE A 52 13.10 1.85 10.17
N PHE A 53 13.73 2.59 9.26
CA PHE A 53 13.31 2.70 7.86
C PHE A 53 13.33 1.36 7.14
N ILE A 54 14.38 0.56 7.32
CA ILE A 54 14.50 -0.77 6.73
C ILE A 54 13.40 -1.70 7.26
N VAL A 55 13.19 -1.75 8.58
CA VAL A 55 12.13 -2.58 9.18
C VAL A 55 10.75 -2.17 8.65
N PHE A 56 10.47 -0.87 8.61
CA PHE A 56 9.22 -0.35 8.05
C PHE A 56 9.05 -0.71 6.56
N MET A 57 10.10 -0.54 5.76
CA MET A 57 10.14 -0.93 4.34
C MET A 57 9.80 -2.41 4.16
N VAL A 58 10.41 -3.29 4.97
CA VAL A 58 10.18 -4.74 4.89
C VAL A 58 8.73 -5.08 5.23
N ILE A 59 8.19 -4.57 6.33
CA ILE A 59 6.79 -4.80 6.74
C ILE A 59 5.82 -4.31 5.65
N ARG A 60 6.06 -3.10 5.13
CA ARG A 60 5.26 -2.50 4.06
C ARG A 60 5.33 -3.34 2.79
N PHE A 61 6.52 -3.79 2.40
CA PHE A 61 6.75 -4.60 1.21
C PHE A 61 5.98 -5.91 1.29
N PHE A 62 6.10 -6.67 2.38
CA PHE A 62 5.36 -7.92 2.56
C PHE A 62 3.85 -7.72 2.56
N SER A 63 3.37 -6.65 3.21
CA SER A 63 1.94 -6.31 3.23
C SER A 63 1.41 -6.03 1.82
N LEU A 64 2.17 -5.30 1.00
CA LEU A 64 1.80 -5.01 -0.39
C LEU A 64 1.91 -6.22 -1.30
N VAL A 65 2.96 -7.04 -1.18
CA VAL A 65 3.16 -8.23 -2.01
C VAL A 65 2.02 -9.22 -1.83
N ARG A 66 1.53 -9.42 -0.60
CA ARG A 66 0.40 -10.31 -0.33
C ARG A 66 -0.85 -9.88 -1.11
N VAL A 67 -1.21 -8.61 -0.99
CA VAL A 67 -2.38 -8.03 -1.70
C VAL A 67 -2.17 -8.03 -3.21
N GLN A 68 -0.97 -7.69 -3.68
CA GLN A 68 -0.65 -7.70 -5.10
C GLN A 68 -0.73 -9.11 -5.70
N ARG A 69 -0.34 -10.16 -4.97
CA ARG A 69 -0.51 -11.54 -5.44
C ARG A 69 -1.98 -11.89 -5.60
N GLU A 70 -2.83 -11.58 -4.63
CA GLU A 70 -4.29 -11.82 -4.70
C GLU A 70 -4.91 -11.09 -5.90
N VAL A 71 -4.57 -9.82 -6.05
CA VAL A 71 -5.02 -9.01 -7.19
C VAL A 71 -4.51 -9.57 -8.51
N LEU A 72 -3.25 -10.00 -8.61
CA LEU A 72 -2.65 -10.51 -9.84
C LEU A 72 -3.29 -11.85 -10.26
N VAL A 73 -3.65 -12.70 -9.30
CA VAL A 73 -4.43 -13.92 -9.56
C VAL A 73 -5.82 -13.55 -10.10
N ALA A 74 -6.50 -12.59 -9.48
CA ALA A 74 -7.81 -12.14 -9.95
C ALA A 74 -7.74 -11.42 -11.31
N MET A 75 -6.66 -10.68 -11.59
CA MET A 75 -6.40 -10.05 -12.88
C MET A 75 -6.20 -11.10 -13.97
N LYS A 76 -5.45 -12.18 -13.69
CA LYS A 76 -5.31 -13.33 -14.61
C LYS A 76 -6.65 -14.00 -14.92
N GLN A 77 -7.62 -13.92 -14.02
CA GLN A 77 -8.98 -14.42 -14.22
C GLN A 77 -9.89 -13.42 -14.96
N GLY A 78 -9.40 -12.23 -15.32
CA GLY A 78 -10.19 -11.20 -16.01
C GLY A 78 -11.25 -10.51 -15.16
N ARG A 79 -11.26 -10.73 -13.84
CA ARG A 79 -12.32 -10.26 -12.91
C ARG A 79 -11.97 -8.97 -12.17
N VAL A 80 -10.90 -8.28 -12.58
CA VAL A 80 -10.37 -7.13 -11.87
C VAL A 80 -10.49 -5.87 -12.69
N THR A 81 -11.16 -4.88 -12.11
CA THR A 81 -11.18 -3.52 -12.63
C THR A 81 -10.32 -2.63 -11.74
N THR A 82 -9.43 -1.84 -12.35
CA THR A 82 -8.61 -0.85 -11.62
C THR A 82 -9.24 0.52 -11.73
N GLN A 83 -9.40 1.23 -10.62
CA GLN A 83 -9.94 2.60 -10.60
C GLN A 83 -9.10 3.51 -9.70
N GLY A 84 -9.12 4.81 -9.97
CA GLY A 84 -8.44 5.82 -9.18
C GLY A 84 -6.93 5.95 -9.45
N SER A 85 -6.23 6.64 -8.56
CA SER A 85 -4.79 6.96 -8.68
C SER A 85 -4.02 6.58 -7.42
N LYS A 86 -2.77 6.10 -7.60
CA LYS A 86 -1.88 5.65 -6.52
C LYS A 86 -1.48 6.77 -5.54
N PHE A 87 -1.58 8.03 -5.99
CA PHE A 87 -1.14 9.21 -5.25
C PHE A 87 -2.28 10.18 -4.90
N SER A 88 -3.53 9.82 -5.18
CA SER A 88 -4.68 10.67 -4.86
C SER A 88 -5.28 10.27 -3.52
N PHE A 89 -5.51 11.25 -2.64
CA PHE A 89 -6.26 11.06 -1.39
C PHE A 89 -7.76 10.97 -1.63
N THR A 90 -8.28 11.72 -2.61
CA THR A 90 -9.70 11.80 -2.94
C THR A 90 -10.16 10.60 -3.76
N ASN A 91 -9.32 10.11 -4.68
CA ASN A 91 -9.57 8.92 -5.48
C ASN A 91 -8.41 7.92 -5.34
N PRO A 92 -8.24 7.30 -4.16
CA PRO A 92 -7.18 6.33 -3.93
C PRO A 92 -7.33 5.16 -4.89
N PHE A 93 -6.21 4.50 -5.19
CA PHE A 93 -6.19 3.38 -6.11
C PHE A 93 -6.98 2.19 -5.56
N ARG A 94 -7.98 1.73 -6.31
CA ARG A 94 -8.87 0.63 -5.94
C ARG A 94 -8.82 -0.48 -6.96
N TYR A 95 -8.74 -1.71 -6.46
CA TYR A 95 -9.01 -2.91 -7.21
C TYR A 95 -10.42 -3.37 -6.88
N VAL A 96 -11.27 -3.49 -7.90
CA VAL A 96 -12.61 -4.08 -7.78
C VAL A 96 -12.52 -5.47 -8.36
N ILE A 97 -12.63 -6.48 -7.50
CA ILE A 97 -12.67 -7.89 -7.89
C ILE A 97 -14.13 -8.29 -7.95
N GLN A 98 -14.66 -8.57 -9.14
CA GLN A 98 -16.00 -9.14 -9.27
C GLN A 98 -15.94 -10.61 -8.82
N LYS A 99 -16.81 -10.99 -7.88
CA LYS A 99 -17.02 -12.41 -7.57
C LYS A 99 -17.64 -13.00 -8.82
N ALA A 100 -17.12 -14.14 -9.30
CA ALA A 100 -17.89 -14.89 -10.30
C ALA A 100 -19.24 -15.17 -9.66
N GLN A 101 -20.31 -14.78 -10.35
CA GLN A 101 -21.59 -15.41 -10.09
C GLN A 101 -21.32 -16.91 -10.08
N SER A 102 -21.46 -17.53 -8.91
CA SER A 102 -21.78 -18.95 -8.87
C SER A 102 -23.07 -19.03 -9.65
N SER A 103 -22.96 -19.45 -10.91
CA SER A 103 -24.05 -20.04 -11.65
C SER A 103 -24.43 -21.32 -10.92
N ASP A 104 -25.07 -21.17 -9.77
CA ASP A 104 -25.81 -22.25 -9.14
C ASP A 104 -27.25 -22.07 -9.59
N SER A 105 -27.54 -22.86 -10.64
CA SER A 105 -28.81 -23.50 -10.97
C SER A 105 -30.02 -22.63 -11.28
#